data_AF-A0A136KWR0-F1
#
_entry.id   AF-A0A136KWR0-F1
#
_cell.length_a   1.000
_cell.length_b   1.000
_cell.length_c   1.000
_cell.angle_alpha   90.00
_cell.angle_beta   90.00
_cell.angle_gamma   90.00
#
_symmetry.space_group_name_H-M   'P 1'
#
loop_
_entity.id
_entity.type
_entity.pdbx_description
1 polymer ?
#
loop_
_entity_poly.entity_id
_entity_poly.type
_entity_poly.pdbx_seq_one_letter_code
_entity_poly.pdbx_strand_id
1 'polypeptide(L)' 'MPSVISLQKLAKHYQVPEREAGLKAAAKGLFKRQYKSVKAVDEISF' A
#
# COMPACT_ATOMS: atom_id res chain seq x y z
N MET A 1 7.14 26.20 -22.86
CA MET A 1 6.72 26.83 -21.59
C MET A 1 7.43 26.11 -20.45
N PRO A 2 8.12 26.80 -19.53
CA PRO A 2 8.68 26.15 -18.34
C PRO A 2 7.55 25.63 -17.44
N SER A 3 7.71 24.43 -16.87
CA SER A 3 6.74 23.88 -15.92
C SER A 3 6.81 24.67 -14.61
N VAL A 4 5.65 24.98 -14.03
CA VAL A 4 5.56 25.69 -12.75
C VAL A 4 5.96 24.77 -11.58
N ILE A 5 5.85 23.46 -11.77
CA ILE A 5 6.15 22.42 -10.79
C ILE A 5 6.97 21.34 -11.48
N SER A 6 8.01 20.86 -10.80
CA SER A 6 8.73 19.64 -11.16
C SER A 6 8.58 18.61 -10.06
N LEU A 7 8.24 17.38 -10.44
CA LEU A 7 8.17 16.23 -9.54
C LEU A 7 9.18 15.18 -9.97
N GLN A 8 9.85 14.58 -8.99
CA GLN A 8 10.77 13.47 -9.21
C GLN A 8 10.40 12.31 -8.30
N LYS A 9 10.10 11.16 -8.91
CA LYS A 9 9.82 9.88 -8.24
C LYS A 9 8.80 10.00 -7.11
N LEU A 10 7.74 10.78 -7.29
CA LEU A 10 6.70 10.92 -6.28
C LEU A 10 5.99 9.57 -6.09
N ALA A 11 5.89 9.09 -4.85
CA ALA A 11 5.24 7.84 -4.50
C ALA A 11 4.29 8.00 -3.31
N LYS A 12 3.21 7.22 -3.28
CA LYS A 12 2.24 7.17 -2.19
C LYS A 12 1.72 5.76 -2.03
N HIS A 13 2.09 5.12 -0.92
CA HIS A 13 1.68 3.75 -0.62
C HIS A 13 0.83 3.71 0.65
N TYR A 14 -0.20 2.87 0.66
CA TYR A 14 -1.04 2.63 1.83
C TYR A 14 -0.85 1.21 2.35
N GLN A 15 -0.74 1.09 3.67
CA GLN A 15 -0.74 -0.21 4.35
C GLN A 15 -2.18 -0.58 4.71
N VAL A 16 -2.72 -1.61 4.06
CA VAL A 16 -4.09 -2.10 4.29
C VAL A 16 -4.04 -3.48 4.93
N PRO A 17 -4.84 -3.73 5.98
CA PRO A 17 -4.90 -5.04 6.60
C PRO A 17 -5.53 -6.06 5.64
N GLU A 18 -4.90 -7.22 5.51
CA GLU A 18 -5.49 -8.36 4.81
C GLU A 18 -6.37 -9.16 5.76
N ARG A 19 -7.59 -9.48 5.32
CA ARG A 19 -8.50 -10.39 6.04
C ARG A 19 -8.49 -11.74 5.33
N GLU A 20 -7.79 -12.72 5.90
CA GLU A 20 -7.95 -14.12 5.47
C GLU A 20 -9.35 -14.61 5.89
N ALA A 21 -10.10 -15.24 4.99
CA ALA A 21 -11.40 -15.84 5.28
C ALA A 21 -11.24 -17.32 5.66
N GLY A 22 -12.07 -17.81 6.60
CA GLY A 22 -12.19 -19.23 6.94
C GLY A 22 -11.67 -19.63 8.33
N LEU A 23 -12.02 -20.85 8.75
CA LEU A 23 -11.75 -21.37 10.11
C LEU A 23 -10.24 -21.39 10.46
N LYS A 24 -9.37 -21.61 9.46
CA LYS A 24 -7.89 -21.51 9.61
C LYS A 24 -7.39 -20.08 9.85
N ALA A 25 -8.08 -19.07 9.32
CA ALA A 25 -7.75 -17.66 9.54
C ALA A 25 -8.12 -17.19 10.96
N ALA A 26 -9.17 -17.75 11.55
CA ALA A 26 -9.56 -17.48 12.94
C ALA A 26 -8.49 -17.96 13.95
N ALA A 27 -7.91 -19.14 13.73
CA ALA A 27 -6.81 -19.67 14.55
C ALA A 27 -5.50 -18.86 14.39
N LYS A 28 -5.24 -18.34 13.18
CA LYS A 28 -4.08 -17.49 12.86
C LYS A 28 -4.27 -16.03 13.32
N GLY A 29 -5.52 -15.59 13.49
CA GLY A 29 -5.93 -14.26 13.95
C GLY A 29 -5.49 -13.92 15.38
N LEU A 30 -5.15 -14.93 16.20
CA LEU A 30 -4.53 -14.73 17.51
C LEU A 30 -3.06 -14.28 17.43
N PHE A 31 -2.36 -14.39 16.28
CA PHE A 31 -0.89 -14.31 16.29
C PHE A 31 -0.16 -13.45 15.25
N LYS A 32 -0.79 -12.73 14.30
CA LYS A 32 -0.18 -11.57 13.60
C LYS A 32 -1.14 -11.00 12.55
N ARG A 33 -1.47 -9.72 12.67
CA ARG A 33 -2.22 -8.97 11.64
C ARG A 33 -1.36 -8.83 10.39
N GLN A 34 -1.81 -9.41 9.27
CA GLN A 34 -1.14 -9.27 7.98
C GLN A 34 -1.55 -7.97 7.30
N TYR A 35 -0.62 -7.34 6.61
CA TYR A 35 -0.85 -6.11 5.87
C TYR A 35 -0.26 -6.24 4.47
N LYS A 36 -0.94 -5.64 3.50
CA LYS A 36 -0.43 -5.44 2.15
C LYS A 36 -0.18 -3.97 1.89
N SER A 37 0.83 -3.69 1.06
CA SER A 37 1.06 -2.35 0.53
C SER A 37 0.29 -2.17 -0.77
N VAL A 38 -0.55 -1.15 -0.81
CA VAL A 38 -1.23 -0.69 -2.04
C VAL A 38 -0.49 0.54 -2.54
N LYS A 39 0.04 0.45 -3.76
CA LYS A 39 0.70 1.57 -4.42
C LYS A 39 -0.32 2.48 -5.09
N ALA A 40 -0.62 3.63 -4.48
CA ALA A 40 -1.58 4.60 -5.02
C ALA A 40 -0.93 5.59 -5.99
N VAL A 41 0.34 5.91 -5.77
CA VAL A 41 1.20 6.61 -6.72
C VAL A 41 2.53 5.87 -6.73
N ASP A 42 3.02 5.49 -7.90
CA ASP A 42 4.26 4.71 -8.07
C ASP A 42 5.25 5.51 -8.93
N GLU A 43 6.19 6.18 -8.26
CA GLU A 43 7.38 6.84 -8.84
C GLU A 43 7.14 7.79 -10.03
N ILE A 44 6.10 8.63 -10.00
CA ILE A 44 5.82 9.56 -11.11
C ILE A 44 6.82 10.73 -11.17
N SER A 45 7.17 11.18 -12.38
CA SER A 45 8.08 12.32 -12.61
C SER A 45 7.61 13.16 -13.81
N PHE A 46 7.69 14.50 -13.69
CA PHE A 46 7.43 15.46 -14.77
C PHE A 46 7.92 16.88 -14.43
#